data_AF-A0A965X030-F1
#
_entry.id   AF-A0A965X030-F1
#
_cell.length_a   1.000
_cell.length_b   1.000
_cell.length_c   1.000
_cell.angle_alpha   90.00
_cell.angle_beta   90.00
_cell.angle_gamma   90.00
#
_symmetry.space_group_name_H-M   'P 1'
#
loop_
_entity.id
_entity.type
_entity.pdbx_description
1 polymer ?
#
loop_
_entity_poly.entity_id
_entity_poly.type
_entity_poly.pdbx_seq_one_letter_code
_entity_poly.pdbx_strand_id
1 'polypeptide(L)'
;LEQYDLIIVGSAVYASRISSSVKKFCKLRNEELLSRPLALFMCGTGEELQDKFYTKNYNPTLLNHALEKGWFGGVIEVDKHKNITKFVLSRILKGEKELHVEKLENVDPFVKAIQKKLKPKNQTKK
;
A
#
# COMPACT_ATOMS: atom_id res chain seq x y z
N LEU A 1 -0.16 -13.44 -14.54
CA LEU A 1 -0.47 -13.57 -13.08
C LEU A 1 -1.39 -14.77 -12.77
N GLU A 2 -1.61 -15.65 -13.75
CA GLU A 2 -2.68 -16.66 -13.73
C GLU A 2 -2.44 -17.84 -12.79
N GLN A 3 -1.19 -18.11 -12.43
CA GLN A 3 -0.81 -19.19 -11.50
C GLN A 3 -1.04 -18.84 -10.02
N TYR A 4 -1.46 -17.61 -9.71
CA TYR A 4 -1.65 -17.15 -8.34
C TYR A 4 -3.14 -17.05 -7.99
N ASP A 5 -3.51 -17.62 -6.85
CA ASP A 5 -4.87 -17.55 -6.31
C ASP A 5 -5.17 -16.21 -5.63
N LEU A 6 -4.13 -15.51 -5.18
CA LEU A 6 -4.18 -14.20 -4.53
C LEU A 6 -2.99 -13.36 -4.99
N ILE A 7 -3.25 -12.09 -5.26
CA ILE A 7 -2.22 -11.11 -5.58
C ILE A 7 -2.21 -10.04 -4.48
N ILE A 8 -1.05 -9.76 -3.89
CA ILE A 8 -0.87 -8.65 -2.95
C ILE A 8 0.15 -7.68 -3.55
N VAL A 9 -0.24 -6.43 -3.74
CA VAL A 9 0.64 -5.38 -4.28
C VAL A 9 0.96 -4.35 -3.20
N GLY A 10 2.25 -4.22 -2.90
CA GLY A 10 2.78 -3.25 -1.94
C GLY A 10 3.60 -2.15 -2.59
N SER A 11 3.58 -0.94 -2.03
CA SER A 11 4.57 0.08 -2.35
C SER A 11 4.87 1.00 -1.17
N ALA A 12 6.11 1.45 -1.08
CA ALA A 12 6.42 2.64 -0.30
C ALA A 12 5.78 3.89 -0.94
N VAL A 13 5.39 4.86 -0.12
CA VAL A 13 4.93 6.19 -0.51
C VAL A 13 6.03 7.19 -0.18
N TYR A 14 6.54 7.84 -1.22
CA TYR A 14 7.55 8.88 -1.10
C TYR A 14 7.03 10.16 -1.74
N ALA A 15 7.02 11.27 -1.00
CA ALA A 15 6.45 12.55 -1.46
C ALA A 15 5.05 12.38 -2.11
N SER A 16 4.18 11.63 -1.44
CA SER A 16 2.81 11.30 -1.87
C SER A 16 2.69 10.47 -3.15
N ARG A 17 3.77 9.82 -3.61
CA ARG A 17 3.78 8.96 -4.81
C ARG A 17 4.30 7.57 -4.48
N ILE A 18 3.70 6.55 -5.09
CA ILE A 18 4.27 5.20 -5.12
C ILE A 18 5.36 5.10 -6.19
N SER A 19 6.16 4.03 -6.14
CA SER A 19 7.17 3.76 -7.16
C SER A 19 6.56 3.72 -8.57
N SER A 20 7.27 4.29 -9.54
CA SER A 20 6.87 4.26 -10.95
C SER A 20 6.76 2.84 -11.50
N SER A 21 7.56 1.90 -11.00
CA SER A 21 7.49 0.48 -11.37
C SER A 21 6.17 -0.16 -10.93
N VAL A 22 5.74 0.07 -9.69
CA VAL A 22 4.46 -0.44 -9.17
C VAL A 22 3.29 0.20 -9.91
N LYS A 23 3.34 1.54 -10.12
CA LYS A 23 2.30 2.24 -10.89
C LYS A 23 2.19 1.70 -12.33
N LYS A 24 3.32 1.46 -12.99
CA LYS A 24 3.37 0.89 -14.34
C LYS A 24 2.86 -0.55 -14.35
N PHE A 25 3.23 -1.36 -13.36
CA PHE A 25 2.74 -2.72 -13.21
C PHE A 25 1.22 -2.77 -13.08
N CYS A 26 0.64 -1.99 -12.16
CA CYS A 26 -0.82 -1.93 -11.99
C CYS A 26 -1.54 -1.45 -13.25
N LYS A 27 -0.95 -0.50 -13.99
CA LYS A 27 -1.50 -0.03 -15.27
C LYS A 27 -1.47 -1.11 -16.36
N LEU A 28 -0.32 -1.78 -16.53
CA LEU A 28 -0.11 -2.77 -17.60
C LEU A 28 -0.80 -4.11 -17.35
N ARG A 29 -1.05 -4.45 -16.07
CA ARG A 29 -1.68 -5.70 -15.64
C ARG A 29 -3.08 -5.49 -15.10
N ASN A 30 -3.73 -4.36 -15.43
CA ASN A 30 -5.00 -3.97 -14.83
C ASN A 30 -6.09 -5.05 -14.95
N GLU A 31 -6.28 -5.60 -16.13
CA GLU A 31 -7.30 -6.65 -16.36
C GLU A 31 -6.98 -7.95 -15.60
N GLU A 32 -5.72 -8.40 -15.61
CA GLU A 32 -5.27 -9.56 -14.84
C GLU A 32 -5.41 -9.36 -13.32
N LEU A 33 -5.21 -8.15 -12.83
CA LEU A 33 -5.38 -7.80 -11.41
C LEU A 33 -6.85 -7.74 -11.01
N LEU A 34 -7.74 -7.35 -11.92
CA LEU A 34 -9.19 -7.32 -11.70
C LEU A 34 -9.83 -8.71 -11.82
N SER A 35 -9.20 -9.65 -12.50
CA SER A 35 -9.71 -11.03 -12.63
C SER A 35 -9.33 -11.94 -11.46
N ARG A 36 -8.56 -11.44 -10.49
CA ARG A 36 -8.04 -12.22 -9.35
C ARG A 36 -8.31 -11.53 -8.02
N PRO A 37 -8.43 -12.28 -6.91
CA PRO A 37 -8.38 -11.70 -5.58
C PRO A 37 -7.15 -10.81 -5.41
N LEU A 38 -7.38 -9.54 -5.08
CA LEU A 38 -6.34 -8.53 -4.97
C LEU A 38 -6.36 -7.93 -3.55
N ALA A 39 -5.19 -7.75 -2.94
CA ALA A 39 -5.05 -6.86 -1.79
C ALA A 39 -3.94 -5.84 -2.06
N LEU A 40 -4.04 -4.67 -1.45
CA LEU A 40 -3.08 -3.60 -1.61
C LEU A 40 -2.51 -3.23 -0.25
N PHE A 41 -1.25 -2.83 -0.19
CA PHE A 41 -0.74 -2.13 0.99
C PHE A 41 0.20 -1.00 0.61
N MET A 42 0.31 -0.02 1.51
CA MET A 42 1.28 1.06 1.42
C MET A 42 2.08 1.17 2.71
N CYS A 43 3.36 1.52 2.54
CA CYS A 43 4.23 1.89 3.64
C CYS A 43 4.62 3.36 3.47
N GLY A 44 4.56 4.16 4.51
CA GLY A 44 4.90 5.57 4.46
C GLY A 44 4.53 6.31 5.73
N THR A 45 4.74 7.61 5.71
CA THR A 45 4.36 8.52 6.79
C THR A 45 3.12 9.31 6.38
N GLY A 46 2.48 10.00 7.33
CA GLY A 46 1.24 10.75 7.06
C GLY A 46 0.00 9.86 6.95
N GLU A 47 -0.20 8.99 7.95
CA GLU A 47 -1.34 8.05 8.04
C GLU A 47 -2.70 8.77 7.86
N GLU A 48 -2.82 10.00 8.35
CA GLU A 48 -4.01 10.85 8.20
C GLU A 48 -4.37 11.17 6.73
N LEU A 49 -3.43 10.97 5.81
CA LEU A 49 -3.61 11.17 4.37
C LEU A 49 -3.66 9.86 3.58
N GLN A 50 -3.69 8.69 4.24
CA GLN A 50 -3.60 7.38 3.58
C GLN A 50 -4.60 7.22 2.43
N ASP A 51 -5.87 7.62 2.63
CA ASP A 51 -6.91 7.51 1.60
C ASP A 51 -6.61 8.38 0.38
N LYS A 52 -6.04 9.57 0.61
CA LYS A 52 -5.56 10.45 -0.47
C LYS A 52 -4.39 9.83 -1.21
N PHE A 53 -3.49 9.13 -0.51
CA PHE A 53 -2.38 8.43 -1.17
C PHE A 53 -2.88 7.28 -2.03
N TYR A 54 -3.83 6.48 -1.54
CA TYR A 54 -4.47 5.41 -2.33
C TYR A 54 -5.13 5.95 -3.60
N THR A 55 -6.04 6.91 -3.44
CA THR A 55 -6.80 7.51 -4.56
C THR A 55 -5.92 8.24 -5.56
N LYS A 56 -4.81 8.84 -5.13
CA LYS A 56 -3.84 9.50 -6.02
C LYS A 56 -2.98 8.52 -6.84
N ASN A 57 -2.72 7.33 -6.30
CA ASN A 57 -1.70 6.43 -6.85
C ASN A 57 -2.26 5.20 -7.57
N TYR A 58 -3.46 4.76 -7.23
CA TYR A 58 -4.12 3.61 -7.86
C TYR A 58 -5.38 4.03 -8.61
N ASN A 59 -5.73 3.26 -9.64
CA ASN A 59 -6.99 3.42 -10.36
C ASN A 59 -8.17 3.11 -9.43
N PRO A 60 -9.25 3.92 -9.40
CA PRO A 60 -10.47 3.63 -8.62
C PRO A 60 -11.00 2.20 -8.79
N THR A 61 -10.93 1.62 -9.99
CA THR A 61 -11.39 0.25 -10.24
C THR A 61 -10.58 -0.78 -9.44
N LEU A 62 -9.25 -0.62 -9.37
CA LEU A 62 -8.40 -1.49 -8.55
C LEU A 62 -8.64 -1.27 -7.05
N LEU A 63 -8.86 -0.03 -6.62
CA LEU A 63 -9.14 0.29 -5.22
C LEU A 63 -10.47 -0.32 -4.73
N ASN A 64 -11.49 -0.30 -5.59
CA ASN A 64 -12.81 -0.86 -5.30
C ASN A 64 -12.81 -2.39 -5.37
N HIS A 65 -11.97 -2.97 -6.24
CA HIS A 65 -11.81 -4.42 -6.38
C HIS A 65 -11.00 -5.05 -5.25
N ALA A 66 -10.05 -4.31 -4.67
CA ALA A 66 -9.18 -4.82 -3.63
C ALA A 66 -9.99 -5.34 -2.43
N LEU A 67 -9.71 -6.58 -2.04
CA LEU A 67 -10.24 -7.23 -0.85
C LEU A 67 -9.91 -6.44 0.40
N GLU A 68 -8.67 -5.97 0.54
CA GLU A 68 -8.22 -5.23 1.71
C GLU A 68 -7.12 -4.23 1.33
N LYS A 69 -7.03 -3.14 2.10
CA LYS A 69 -6.01 -2.10 1.93
C LYS A 69 -5.28 -1.89 3.26
N GLY A 70 -3.99 -2.18 3.30
CA GLY A 70 -3.15 -2.05 4.51
C GLY A 70 -2.35 -0.76 4.54
N TRP A 71 -2.17 -0.17 5.72
CA TRP A 71 -1.18 0.87 5.96
C TRP A 71 -0.22 0.42 7.05
N PHE A 72 1.05 0.27 6.72
CA PHE A 72 2.05 -0.33 7.62
C PHE A 72 3.05 0.69 8.15
N GLY A 73 2.77 1.98 7.98
CA GLY A 73 3.68 3.03 8.45
C GLY A 73 5.01 3.00 7.70
N GLY A 74 6.04 3.64 8.25
CA GLY A 74 7.35 3.65 7.63
C GLY A 74 8.39 4.41 8.43
N VAL A 75 9.62 4.30 7.95
CA VAL A 75 10.79 4.97 8.51
C VAL A 75 11.33 5.96 7.50
N ILE A 76 11.66 7.16 7.95
CA ILE A 76 12.44 8.14 7.19
C ILE A 76 13.73 8.38 7.95
N GLU A 77 14.87 8.14 7.32
CA GLU A 77 16.20 8.48 7.86
C GLU A 77 16.87 9.48 6.92
N VAL A 78 16.72 10.77 7.20
CA VAL A 78 17.13 11.89 6.32
C VAL A 78 18.60 11.82 5.97
N ASP A 79 19.45 11.43 6.91
CA ASP A 79 20.91 11.37 6.76
C ASP A 79 21.38 10.20 5.88
N LYS A 80 20.52 9.22 5.58
CA LYS A 80 20.83 8.13 4.64
C LYS A 80 20.47 8.47 3.18
N HIS A 81 19.90 9.65 2.93
CA HIS A 81 19.47 10.08 1.59
C HIS A 81 20.37 11.16 0.97
N LYS A 82 20.47 11.18 -0.37
CA LYS A 82 21.27 12.17 -1.13
C LYS A 82 20.77 13.62 -0.92
N ASN A 83 21.64 14.61 -1.11
CA ASN A 83 21.43 16.02 -0.76
C ASN A 83 20.10 16.66 -1.23
N ILE A 84 19.64 16.38 -2.47
CA ILE A 84 18.37 16.93 -2.99
C ILE A 84 17.16 16.31 -2.28
N THR A 85 17.21 15.00 -2.03
CA THR A 85 16.21 14.24 -1.29
C THR A 85 16.19 14.66 0.18
N LYS A 86 17.36 14.97 0.76
CA LYS A 86 17.55 15.46 2.12
C LYS A 86 16.77 16.76 2.39
N PHE A 87 16.81 17.73 1.47
CA PHE A 87 16.12 19.01 1.62
C PHE A 87 14.59 18.87 1.62
N VAL A 88 14.05 17.98 0.78
CA VAL A 88 12.61 17.70 0.75
C VAL A 88 12.17 17.01 2.03
N LEU A 89 12.95 16.03 2.52
CA LEU A 89 12.62 15.33 3.76
C LEU A 89 12.73 16.22 4.99
N SER A 90 13.76 17.06 5.10
CA SER A 90 13.92 17.96 6.24
C SER A 90 12.76 18.96 6.34
N ARG A 91 12.20 19.40 5.20
CA ARG A 91 10.97 20.22 5.16
C ARG A 91 9.75 19.43 5.65
N ILE A 92 9.58 18.18 5.21
CA ILE A 92 8.47 17.31 5.63
C ILE A 92 8.54 17.01 7.12
N LEU A 93 9.75 16.74 7.63
CA LEU A 93 10.03 16.43 9.03
C LEU A 93 10.23 17.67 9.91
N LYS A 94 10.00 18.88 9.40
CA LYS A 94 10.19 20.15 10.13
C LYS A 94 11.57 20.29 10.82
N GLY A 95 12.61 19.71 10.22
CA GLY A 95 13.98 19.75 10.73
C GLY A 95 14.40 18.51 11.54
N GLU A 96 13.50 17.56 11.82
CA GLU A 96 13.88 16.27 12.40
C GLU A 96 14.67 15.43 11.39
N LYS A 97 15.57 14.60 11.91
CA LYS A 97 16.47 13.76 11.09
C LYS A 97 15.90 12.38 10.82
N GLU A 98 15.01 11.92 11.68
CA GLU A 98 14.46 10.58 11.63
C GLU A 98 12.99 10.63 12.04
N LEU A 99 12.16 9.80 11.41
CA LEU A 99 10.77 9.61 11.78
C LEU A 99 10.45 8.11 11.70
N HIS A 100 10.05 7.56 12.84
CA HIS A 100 9.66 6.17 13.01
C HIS A 100 8.16 6.13 13.32
N VAL A 101 7.38 5.69 12.34
CA VAL A 101 5.93 5.54 12.46
C VAL A 101 5.49 4.19 11.89
N GLU A 102 6.35 3.18 11.97
CA GLU A 102 6.02 1.81 11.60
C GLU A 102 4.73 1.35 12.31
N LYS A 103 3.88 0.63 11.58
CA LYS A 103 2.61 0.08 12.07
C LYS A 103 2.58 -1.42 11.83
N LEU A 104 3.58 -2.14 12.34
CA LEU A 104 3.68 -3.60 12.15
C LEU A 104 2.48 -4.33 12.77
N GLU A 105 1.87 -3.75 13.80
CA GLU A 105 0.62 -4.21 14.41
C GLU A 105 -0.56 -4.30 13.42
N ASN A 106 -0.51 -3.58 12.29
CA ASN A 106 -1.55 -3.61 11.27
C ASN A 106 -1.43 -4.80 10.29
N VAL A 107 -0.28 -5.49 10.27
CA VAL A 107 -0.03 -6.59 9.33
C VAL A 107 -0.94 -7.80 9.63
N ASP A 108 -1.01 -8.19 10.91
CA ASP A 108 -1.84 -9.34 11.33
C ASP A 108 -3.35 -9.12 11.05
N PRO A 109 -3.95 -7.98 11.41
CA PRO A 109 -5.33 -7.65 11.02
C PRO A 109 -5.55 -7.69 9.50
N PHE A 110 -4.60 -7.15 8.71
CA PHE A 110 -4.67 -7.16 7.25
C PHE A 110 -4.70 -8.59 6.69
N VAL A 111 -3.79 -9.45 7.14
CA VAL A 111 -3.73 -10.86 6.71
C VAL A 111 -5.01 -11.60 7.11
N LYS A 112 -5.47 -11.43 8.37
CA LYS A 112 -6.71 -12.06 8.85
C LYS A 112 -7.93 -11.62 8.05
N ALA A 113 -8.01 -10.34 7.67
CA ALA A 113 -9.09 -9.79 6.86
C ALA A 113 -9.10 -10.42 5.45
N ILE A 114 -7.93 -10.54 4.81
CA ILE A 114 -7.79 -11.22 3.50
C ILE A 114 -8.25 -12.67 3.61
N GLN A 115 -7.72 -13.42 4.58
CA GLN A 115 -8.08 -14.83 4.79
C GLN A 115 -9.60 -14.99 5.00
N LYS A 116 -10.22 -14.10 5.79
CA LYS A 116 -11.67 -14.12 6.02
C LYS A 116 -12.46 -13.87 4.72
N LYS A 117 -12.01 -12.95 3.86
CA LYS A 117 -12.67 -12.62 2.58
C LYS A 117 -12.46 -13.68 1.50
N LEU A 118 -11.37 -14.45 1.58
CA LEU A 118 -11.07 -15.55 0.65
C LEU A 118 -11.78 -16.87 0.99
N LYS A 119 -12.22 -17.08 2.24
CA LYS A 119 -12.95 -18.28 2.61
C LYS A 119 -14.21 -18.41 1.74
N PRO A 120 -14.44 -19.56 1.09
CA PRO A 120 -15.64 -19.77 0.30
C PRO A 120 -16.88 -19.60 1.19
N LYS A 121 -17.89 -18.88 0.68
CA LYS A 121 -19.20 -18.73 1.33
C LYS A 121 -19.95 -20.07 1.33
N ASN A 122 -19.51 -21.03 2.14
CA ASN A 122 -20.26 -22.26 2.38
C ASN A 122 -21.03 -22.14 3.71
N GLN A 123 -22.35 -22.19 3.57
CA GLN A 123 -23.40 -22.42 4.58
C GLN A 123 -23.96 -21.20 5.34
N THR A 124 -24.89 -20.50 4.69
CA THR A 124 -26.11 -20.00 5.35
C THR A 124 -27.34 -20.55 4.62
N LYS A 125 -27.50 -21.88 4.68
CA LYS A 125 -28.79 -22.56 4.49
C LYS A 125 -28.78 -23.84 5.33
N LYS A 126 -29.29 -23.73 6.55
CA LYS A 126 -30.10 -24.75 7.21
C LYS A 126 -31.14 -24.02 8.04
#